data_AF-I1BSV7-F1
#
_entry.id   AF-I1BSV7-F1
#
_cell.length_a   1.000
_cell.length_b   1.000
_cell.length_c   1.000
_cell.angle_alpha   90.00
_cell.angle_beta   90.00
_cell.angle_gamma   90.00
#
_symmetry.space_group_name_H-M   'P 1'
#
loop_
_entity.id
_entity.type
_entity.pdbx_description
1 polymer ?
#
loop_
_entity_poly.entity_id
_entity_poly.type
_entity_poly.pdbx_seq_one_letter_code
_entity_poly.pdbx_strand_id
1 'polypeptide(L)'
;MGVSALVSPRCPLPVVEFPVKCKYALGLQLGRSLRLICLYLPPSLSTAEVQSVLDSLLLTDDTIICGDLNVRLGRLVGDSRTNMRSSVLRRWCDDHGLNILNKTLAYGIPTYLTCRGHAEVSSIVDYYITNMPLVHSASISVALDFSLGSDHKLMSLSFEYSVPVVSSMSSSPSSGQVRRLWNLSRLKEPEVQKLLWTSQLQALADRRDWLYRKWRWSLGIDKAYWWGLHQEAHVRFRTAVKRAKRESWRAFCDSLARGDFSAAVRRVKQVHNRRRPQVSYAHPDGPVAGANAMRDHLASVYSGSGLPSSRPPPLPSPNGHVPFDLGSVSEDDPSDSGSGSGLGSGSGLGSGSGSGSGSGLSSFSADSVADTMRRLPLRKAPGSDHLRTEMLIPIQDVSPPLDIAQGGFRPQRSALDQALCLHDLMQEYYRRKRHFLVVAFLDIKAAYDTVDRRVIWQSLLAVNAPFALVSVLAHLFDDVSISVLLSNQVSSPFTPSTGVL
;
A
#
# COMPACT_ATOMS: atom_id res chain seq x y z
N MET A 1 -24.88 15.38 0.53
CA MET A 1 -23.54 15.44 1.15
C MET A 1 -23.66 14.73 2.48
N GLY A 2 -22.79 13.78 2.79
CA GLY A 2 -22.94 12.97 3.99
C GLY A 2 -21.57 12.47 4.45
N VAL A 3 -21.44 12.35 5.76
CA VAL A 3 -20.31 11.69 6.40
C VAL A 3 -20.66 10.20 6.52
N SER A 4 -19.65 9.34 6.40
CA SER A 4 -19.83 7.90 6.61
C SER A 4 -18.61 7.37 7.31
N ALA A 5 -18.82 6.49 8.28
CA ALA A 5 -17.75 5.82 9.00
C ALA A 5 -17.78 4.33 8.70
N LEU A 6 -16.60 3.80 8.35
CA LEU A 6 -16.42 2.40 8.01
C LEU A 6 -15.58 1.77 9.10
N VAL A 7 -16.15 0.80 9.82
CA VAL A 7 -15.42 0.13 10.89
C VAL A 7 -15.08 -1.30 10.50
N SER A 8 -13.81 -1.66 10.73
CA SER A 8 -13.31 -2.99 10.43
C SER A 8 -14.14 -4.07 11.15
N PRO A 9 -14.55 -5.15 10.47
CA PRO A 9 -15.11 -6.35 11.09
C PRO A 9 -14.29 -6.90 12.25
N ARG A 10 -12.96 -6.74 12.16
CA ARG A 10 -12.00 -7.23 13.15
C ARG A 10 -11.86 -6.31 14.36
N CYS A 11 -12.49 -5.13 14.37
CA CYS A 11 -12.47 -4.25 15.53
C CYS A 11 -13.20 -4.96 16.70
N PRO A 12 -12.48 -5.30 17.79
CA PRO A 12 -13.01 -6.10 18.87
C PRO A 12 -13.95 -5.30 19.79
N LEU A 13 -13.92 -3.98 19.69
CA LEU A 13 -14.72 -3.09 20.51
C LEU A 13 -16.17 -3.02 19.99
N PRO A 14 -17.18 -3.03 20.90
CA PRO A 14 -18.54 -2.63 20.56
C PRO A 14 -18.53 -1.25 19.90
N VAL A 15 -19.37 -1.07 18.87
CA VAL A 15 -19.49 0.22 18.19
C VAL A 15 -20.94 0.62 18.18
N VAL A 16 -21.23 1.80 18.73
CA VAL A 16 -22.57 2.37 18.79
C VAL A 16 -22.53 3.76 18.19
N GLU A 17 -23.42 4.04 17.25
CA GLU A 17 -23.62 5.41 16.78
C GLU A 17 -24.35 6.20 17.87
N PHE A 18 -23.82 7.38 18.23
CA PHE A 18 -24.51 8.29 19.15
C PHE A 18 -25.05 9.49 18.38
N PRO A 19 -26.23 10.02 18.77
CA PRO A 19 -26.84 11.12 18.06
C PRO A 19 -26.02 12.39 18.21
N VAL A 20 -25.56 12.93 17.09
CA VAL A 20 -25.01 14.29 17.01
C VAL A 20 -26.10 15.19 16.44
N LYS A 21 -26.44 16.28 17.13
CA LYS A 21 -27.51 17.21 16.71
C LYS A 21 -27.05 18.13 15.56
N CYS A 22 -26.36 17.56 14.57
CA CYS A 22 -25.82 18.28 13.43
C CYS A 22 -25.70 17.36 12.21
N LYS A 23 -26.27 17.79 11.06
CA LYS A 23 -26.24 17.02 9.80
C LYS A 23 -24.83 16.90 9.16
N TYR A 24 -23.86 17.62 9.70
CA TYR A 24 -22.48 17.67 9.22
C TYR A 24 -21.55 16.72 9.98
N ALA A 25 -22.05 16.05 11.01
CA ALA A 25 -21.26 15.21 11.89
C ALA A 25 -21.89 13.81 12.02
N LEU A 26 -21.03 12.82 12.24
CA LEU A 26 -21.39 11.45 12.59
C LEU A 26 -20.60 11.07 13.84
N GLY A 27 -21.30 10.65 14.90
CA GLY A 27 -20.70 10.27 16.18
C GLY A 27 -20.68 8.76 16.35
N LEU A 28 -19.50 8.19 16.63
CA LEU A 28 -19.33 6.79 16.99
C LEU A 28 -18.70 6.66 18.37
N GLN A 29 -19.26 5.79 19.20
CA GLN A 29 -18.66 5.36 20.45
C GLN A 29 -18.09 3.95 20.28
N LEU A 30 -16.79 3.81 20.53
CA LEU A 30 -16.05 2.56 20.47
C LEU A 30 -15.75 2.10 21.89
N GLY A 31 -16.16 0.87 22.22
CA GLY A 31 -16.07 0.36 23.58
C GLY A 31 -16.93 1.19 24.53
N ARG A 32 -16.39 1.47 25.72
CA ARG A 32 -17.13 2.19 26.76
C ARG A 32 -16.96 3.71 26.73
N SER A 33 -15.82 4.24 26.30
CA SER A 33 -15.52 5.67 26.44
C SER A 33 -15.01 6.38 25.18
N LEU A 34 -14.29 5.69 24.27
CA LEU A 34 -13.69 6.34 23.10
C LEU A 34 -14.76 6.87 22.14
N ARG A 35 -14.79 8.18 21.92
CA ARG A 35 -15.67 8.84 20.96
C ARG A 35 -14.91 9.29 19.72
N LEU A 36 -15.43 8.90 18.56
CA LEU A 36 -15.01 9.37 17.24
C LEU A 36 -16.11 10.25 16.65
N ILE A 37 -15.79 11.51 16.36
CA ILE A 37 -16.68 12.45 15.69
C ILE A 37 -16.12 12.69 14.29
N CYS A 38 -16.76 12.13 13.28
CA CYS A 38 -16.44 12.41 11.89
C CYS A 38 -17.17 13.69 11.46
N LEU A 39 -16.44 14.75 11.13
CA LEU A 39 -16.98 16.08 10.87
C LEU A 39 -16.64 16.55 9.44
N TYR A 40 -17.65 17.03 8.72
CA TYR A 40 -17.48 17.68 7.42
C TYR A 40 -18.08 19.08 7.45
N LEU A 41 -17.26 20.13 7.34
CA LEU A 41 -17.74 21.51 7.31
C LEU A 41 -17.73 22.04 5.86
N PRO A 42 -18.89 22.17 5.18
CA PRO A 42 -18.95 22.67 3.82
C PRO A 42 -18.28 24.05 3.67
N PRO A 43 -17.59 24.32 2.54
CA PRO A 43 -16.97 25.63 2.30
C PRO A 43 -18.01 26.76 2.15
N SER A 44 -19.29 26.44 1.94
CA SER A 44 -20.38 27.41 1.84
C SER A 44 -20.88 27.95 3.19
N LEU A 45 -20.54 27.33 4.32
CA LEU A 45 -20.97 27.80 5.64
C LEU A 45 -20.33 29.14 6.03
N SER A 46 -21.10 30.01 6.66
CA SER A 46 -20.58 31.20 7.34
C SER A 46 -19.77 30.81 8.59
N THR A 47 -18.96 31.74 9.10
CA THR A 47 -18.22 31.54 10.35
C THR A 47 -19.16 31.34 11.55
N ALA A 48 -20.31 32.00 11.57
CA ALA A 48 -21.33 31.84 12.62
C ALA A 48 -21.98 30.45 12.58
N GLU A 49 -22.29 29.92 11.39
CA GLU A 49 -22.79 28.56 11.25
C GLU A 49 -21.74 27.53 11.66
N VAL A 50 -20.46 27.75 11.31
CA VAL A 50 -19.36 26.88 11.76
C VAL A 50 -19.26 26.87 13.28
N GLN A 51 -19.33 28.03 13.94
CA GLN A 51 -19.35 28.12 15.40
C GLN A 51 -20.52 27.31 15.98
N SER A 52 -21.74 27.51 15.47
CA SER A 52 -22.92 26.77 15.92
C SER A 52 -22.78 25.25 15.76
N VAL A 53 -22.14 24.80 14.68
CA VAL A 53 -21.84 23.37 14.49
C VAL A 53 -20.85 22.86 15.53
N LEU A 54 -19.76 23.60 15.79
CA LEU A 54 -18.75 23.23 16.79
C LEU A 54 -19.33 23.19 18.21
N ASP A 55 -20.16 24.17 18.58
CA ASP A 55 -20.82 24.24 19.89
C ASP A 55 -21.83 23.10 20.12
N SER A 56 -22.32 22.49 19.03
CA SER A 56 -23.24 21.35 19.11
C SER A 56 -22.57 20.00 19.37
N LEU A 57 -21.23 19.93 19.31
CA LEU A 57 -20.48 18.68 19.46
C LEU A 57 -20.38 18.27 20.93
N LEU A 58 -20.77 17.02 21.23
CA LEU A 58 -20.76 16.47 22.58
C LEU A 58 -19.39 15.84 22.91
N LEU A 59 -18.51 16.64 23.52
CA LEU A 59 -17.18 16.22 23.94
C LEU A 59 -17.22 15.41 25.25
N THR A 60 -16.31 14.45 25.36
CA THR A 60 -15.94 13.70 26.58
C THR A 60 -14.42 13.62 26.66
N ASP A 61 -13.85 13.17 27.77
CA ASP A 61 -12.39 13.11 27.98
C ASP A 61 -11.64 12.26 26.92
N ASP A 62 -12.30 11.25 26.35
CA ASP A 62 -11.76 10.39 25.28
C ASP A 62 -12.36 10.74 23.90
N THR A 63 -12.20 11.97 23.41
CA THR A 63 -12.78 12.38 22.12
C THR A 63 -11.73 12.62 21.04
N ILE A 64 -11.95 12.03 19.86
CA ILE A 64 -11.23 12.33 18.63
C ILE A 64 -12.22 12.85 17.59
N ILE A 65 -11.92 14.02 17.02
CA ILE A 65 -12.65 14.63 15.92
C ILE A 65 -11.78 14.52 14.67
N CYS A 66 -12.36 14.08 13.56
CA CYS A 66 -11.65 13.96 12.29
C CYS A 66 -12.51 14.32 11.08
N GLY A 67 -11.90 14.88 10.05
CA GLY A 67 -12.52 15.08 8.74
C GLY A 67 -12.08 16.34 8.02
N ASP A 68 -12.81 16.69 6.96
CA ASP A 68 -12.59 17.89 6.14
C ASP A 68 -13.35 19.09 6.73
N LEU A 69 -12.61 19.99 7.37
CA LEU A 69 -13.18 21.16 8.03
C LEU A 69 -13.20 22.39 7.12
N ASN A 70 -12.55 22.35 5.94
CA ASN A 70 -12.36 23.53 5.09
C ASN A 70 -11.81 24.76 5.86
N VAL A 71 -11.04 24.52 6.93
CA VAL A 71 -10.36 25.55 7.73
C VAL A 71 -8.90 25.57 7.36
N ARG A 72 -8.31 26.77 7.17
CA ARG A 72 -6.88 26.91 6.90
C ARG A 72 -6.18 27.55 8.08
N LEU A 73 -5.45 26.74 8.83
CA LEU A 73 -4.83 27.15 10.09
C LEU A 73 -3.53 27.97 9.91
N GLY A 74 -3.03 28.10 8.68
CA GLY A 74 -1.83 28.87 8.37
C GLY A 74 -0.58 28.25 9.01
N ARG A 75 0.32 29.12 9.48
CA ARG A 75 1.62 28.74 10.08
C ARG A 75 1.50 27.75 11.23
N LEU A 76 0.36 27.69 11.94
CA LEU A 76 0.14 26.72 13.02
C LEU A 76 0.35 25.26 12.57
N VAL A 77 0.01 24.95 11.32
CA VAL A 77 0.14 23.60 10.76
C VAL A 77 1.07 23.56 9.54
N GLY A 78 1.82 24.63 9.29
CA GLY A 78 2.66 24.77 8.11
C GLY A 78 1.89 25.03 6.82
N ASP A 79 0.62 25.47 6.88
CA ASP A 79 -0.13 25.90 5.71
C ASP A 79 0.28 27.33 5.30
N SER A 80 0.44 27.59 4.00
CA SER A 80 0.85 28.88 3.45
C SER A 80 -0.22 29.96 3.56
N ARG A 81 -1.49 29.59 3.79
CA ARG A 81 -2.60 30.54 3.88
C ARG A 81 -3.47 30.28 5.11
N THR A 82 -4.24 31.29 5.49
CA THR A 82 -5.26 31.19 6.53
C THR A 82 -6.62 31.70 6.02
N ASN A 83 -7.71 31.36 6.70
CA ASN A 83 -9.05 31.85 6.40
C ASN A 83 -9.80 32.28 7.68
N MET A 84 -10.93 32.99 7.55
CA MET A 84 -11.67 33.53 8.70
C MET A 84 -12.16 32.47 9.68
N ARG A 85 -12.40 31.23 9.22
CA ARG A 85 -12.80 30.11 10.10
C ARG A 85 -11.67 29.65 11.01
N SER A 86 -10.43 30.05 10.72
CA SER A 86 -9.27 29.66 11.49
C SER A 86 -9.27 30.22 12.90
N SER A 87 -9.81 31.43 13.13
CA SER A 87 -9.95 31.99 14.48
C SER A 87 -11.04 31.28 15.27
N VAL A 88 -12.15 30.94 14.60
CA VAL A 88 -13.27 30.19 15.18
C VAL A 88 -12.81 28.83 15.69
N LEU A 89 -12.16 28.03 14.82
CA LEU A 89 -11.69 26.70 15.20
C LEU A 89 -10.62 26.75 16.31
N ARG A 90 -9.67 27.69 16.23
CA ARG A 90 -8.62 27.84 17.25
C ARG A 90 -9.20 28.16 18.61
N ARG A 91 -10.01 29.23 18.71
CA ARG A 91 -10.65 29.63 19.96
C ARG A 91 -11.46 28.49 20.56
N TRP A 92 -12.28 27.84 19.72
CA TRP A 92 -13.08 26.70 20.19
C TRP A 92 -12.21 25.54 20.69
N CYS A 93 -11.08 25.23 20.05
CA CYS A 93 -10.14 24.23 20.56
C CYS A 93 -9.51 24.65 21.90
N ASP A 94 -9.08 25.90 22.01
CA ASP A 94 -8.45 26.45 23.22
C ASP A 94 -9.43 26.42 24.40
N ASP A 95 -10.67 26.86 24.20
CA ASP A 95 -11.74 26.91 25.21
C ASP A 95 -12.11 25.51 25.74
N HIS A 96 -11.90 24.45 24.94
CA HIS A 96 -12.24 23.06 25.29
C HIS A 96 -11.03 22.16 25.55
N GLY A 97 -9.82 22.73 25.63
CA GLY A 97 -8.59 21.97 25.89
C GLY A 97 -8.25 20.94 24.79
N LEU A 98 -8.59 21.22 23.54
CA LEU A 98 -8.37 20.33 22.40
C LEU A 98 -7.02 20.58 21.71
N ASN A 99 -6.31 19.50 21.40
CA ASN A 99 -5.09 19.50 20.63
C ASN A 99 -5.34 19.13 19.18
N ILE A 100 -4.89 19.99 18.26
CA ILE A 100 -4.83 19.72 16.82
C ILE A 100 -3.56 18.92 16.54
N LEU A 101 -3.68 17.61 16.33
CA LEU A 101 -2.53 16.71 16.19
C LEU A 101 -1.69 17.00 14.95
N ASN A 102 -2.29 17.52 13.87
CA ASN A 102 -1.57 17.90 12.66
C ASN A 102 -0.47 18.95 12.92
N LYS A 103 -0.61 19.78 13.97
CA LYS A 103 0.37 20.83 14.31
C LYS A 103 1.74 20.24 14.68
N THR A 104 1.76 19.01 15.19
CA THR A 104 2.98 18.30 15.63
C THR A 104 3.30 17.10 14.74
N LEU A 105 2.30 16.26 14.42
CA LEU A 105 2.54 14.95 13.79
C LEU A 105 2.49 14.97 12.25
N ALA A 106 2.04 16.06 11.63
CA ALA A 106 1.95 16.18 10.17
C ALA A 106 2.19 17.63 9.69
N TYR A 107 3.07 18.36 10.39
CA TYR A 107 3.33 19.77 10.11
C TYR A 107 3.82 19.98 8.67
N GLY A 108 3.19 20.91 7.95
CA GLY A 108 3.55 21.28 6.58
C GLY A 108 3.16 20.26 5.51
N ILE A 109 2.53 19.14 5.87
CA ILE A 109 2.13 18.09 4.92
C ILE A 109 0.75 18.43 4.33
N PRO A 110 0.63 18.72 3.03
CA PRO A 110 -0.65 19.11 2.45
C PRO A 110 -1.63 17.95 2.39
N THR A 111 -2.89 18.20 2.77
CA THR A 111 -3.98 17.20 2.79
C THR A 111 -4.94 17.36 1.61
N TYR A 112 -4.90 18.49 0.92
CA TYR A 112 -5.72 18.79 -0.25
C TYR A 112 -4.85 19.31 -1.40
N LEU A 113 -5.12 18.81 -2.61
CA LEU A 113 -4.43 19.19 -3.85
C LEU A 113 -5.45 19.60 -4.91
N THR A 114 -5.26 20.77 -5.50
CA THR A 114 -6.10 21.28 -6.60
C THR A 114 -5.24 21.93 -7.68
N CYS A 115 -5.72 21.95 -8.92
CA CYS A 115 -5.02 22.64 -10.01
C CYS A 115 -5.70 23.98 -10.27
N ARG A 116 -4.92 25.07 -10.27
CA ARG A 116 -5.38 26.39 -10.73
C ARG A 116 -4.54 26.80 -11.94
N GLY A 117 -5.14 26.69 -13.13
CA GLY A 117 -4.40 26.84 -14.39
C GLY A 117 -3.36 25.73 -14.55
N HIS A 118 -2.10 26.11 -14.77
CA HIS A 118 -0.96 25.17 -14.91
C HIS A 118 -0.23 24.89 -13.59
N ALA A 119 -0.64 25.51 -12.47
CA ALA A 119 0.02 25.35 -11.18
C ALA A 119 -0.79 24.44 -10.24
N GLU A 120 -0.11 23.50 -9.60
CA GLU A 120 -0.65 22.72 -8.50
C GLU A 120 -0.66 23.57 -7.22
N VAL A 121 -1.82 23.67 -6.58
CA VAL A 121 -2.05 24.43 -5.36
C VAL A 121 -2.46 23.46 -4.27
N SER A 122 -1.77 23.52 -3.15
CA SER A 122 -2.00 22.64 -2.02
C SER A 122 -2.58 23.39 -0.82
N SER A 123 -3.26 22.69 0.07
CA SER A 123 -3.82 23.24 1.32
C SER A 123 -3.87 22.17 2.40
N ILE A 124 -3.92 22.59 3.66
CA ILE A 124 -4.16 21.71 4.81
C ILE A 124 -5.54 22.09 5.33
N VAL A 125 -6.49 21.16 5.22
CA VAL A 125 -7.91 21.37 5.57
C VAL A 125 -8.54 20.19 6.30
N ASP A 126 -7.81 19.06 6.35
CA ASP A 126 -8.22 17.83 7.00
C ASP A 126 -7.43 17.66 8.29
N TYR A 127 -8.12 17.44 9.41
CA TYR A 127 -7.51 17.48 10.74
C TYR A 127 -7.91 16.30 11.62
N TYR A 128 -7.00 15.91 12.51
CA TYR A 128 -7.30 15.15 13.72
C TYR A 128 -7.19 16.08 14.93
N ILE A 129 -8.25 16.16 15.74
CA ILE A 129 -8.36 17.04 16.91
C ILE A 129 -8.81 16.20 18.11
N THR A 130 -8.15 16.33 19.26
CA THR A 130 -8.46 15.49 20.43
C THR A 130 -8.07 16.16 21.74
N ASN A 131 -8.80 15.86 22.83
CA ASN A 131 -8.41 16.19 24.20
C ASN A 131 -7.58 15.08 24.87
N MET A 132 -7.37 13.96 24.18
CA MET A 132 -6.58 12.86 24.71
C MET A 132 -5.07 13.18 24.65
N PRO A 133 -4.26 12.73 25.62
CA PRO A 133 -2.82 12.98 25.68
C PRO A 133 -2.02 12.11 24.69
N LEU A 134 -2.41 12.07 23.43
CA LEU A 134 -1.89 11.15 22.41
C LEU A 134 -0.61 11.62 21.70
N VAL A 135 -0.12 12.84 21.98
CA VAL A 135 0.97 13.45 21.18
C VAL A 135 2.25 12.61 21.17
N HIS A 136 2.51 11.82 22.22
CA HIS A 136 3.72 10.99 22.34
C HIS A 136 3.53 9.53 21.87
N SER A 137 2.30 9.05 21.73
CA SER A 137 1.99 7.66 21.37
C SER A 137 1.25 7.51 20.03
N ALA A 138 0.93 8.64 19.38
CA ALA A 138 0.24 8.66 18.10
C ALA A 138 1.16 9.03 16.94
N SER A 139 0.80 8.54 15.76
CA SER A 139 1.42 8.91 14.48
C SER A 139 0.34 9.26 13.46
N ILE A 140 0.62 10.27 12.63
CA ILE A 140 -0.19 10.60 11.46
C ILE A 140 0.62 10.25 10.21
N SER A 141 -0.02 9.52 9.29
CA SER A 141 0.50 9.35 7.93
C SER A 141 -0.46 9.98 6.92
N VAL A 142 0.09 10.73 5.97
CA VAL A 142 -0.66 11.32 4.84
C VAL A 142 -0.14 10.68 3.57
N ALA A 143 -0.98 9.92 2.88
CA ALA A 143 -0.56 9.17 1.71
C ALA A 143 -0.21 10.10 0.54
N LEU A 144 0.95 9.89 -0.08
CA LEU A 144 1.44 10.74 -1.17
C LEU A 144 0.84 10.39 -2.55
N ASP A 145 0.46 9.13 -2.74
CA ASP A 145 0.04 8.53 -4.01
C ASP A 145 -1.32 7.81 -3.94
N PHE A 146 -1.85 7.57 -2.74
CA PHE A 146 -3.13 6.87 -2.49
C PHE A 146 -4.33 7.79 -2.24
N SER A 147 -4.53 8.83 -3.06
CA SER A 147 -5.76 9.66 -2.95
C SER A 147 -7.03 8.97 -3.46
N LEU A 148 -6.95 7.72 -3.97
CA LEU A 148 -8.10 6.96 -4.54
C LEU A 148 -8.93 7.72 -5.60
N GLY A 149 -8.32 8.73 -6.24
CA GLY A 149 -9.00 9.63 -7.18
C GLY A 149 -9.70 10.83 -6.53
N SER A 150 -9.60 11.02 -5.22
CA SER A 150 -9.96 12.26 -4.52
C SER A 150 -8.92 13.38 -4.80
N ASP A 151 -9.33 14.62 -4.59
CA ASP A 151 -8.48 15.81 -4.45
C ASP A 151 -7.97 15.98 -3.00
N HIS A 152 -8.57 15.28 -2.04
CA HIS A 152 -8.01 15.10 -0.70
C HIS A 152 -7.07 13.89 -0.65
N LYS A 153 -6.03 13.96 0.19
CA LYS A 153 -5.13 12.86 0.50
C LYS A 153 -5.71 12.00 1.61
N LEU A 154 -5.50 10.69 1.50
CA LEU A 154 -5.87 9.78 2.56
C LEU A 154 -4.98 10.03 3.79
N MET A 155 -5.62 10.23 4.94
CA MET A 155 -4.93 10.38 6.21
C MET A 155 -5.22 9.18 7.11
N SER A 156 -4.22 8.76 7.88
CA SER A 156 -4.36 7.74 8.90
C SER A 156 -3.75 8.24 10.21
N LEU A 157 -4.52 8.10 11.29
CA LEU A 157 -4.07 8.28 12.67
C LEU A 157 -3.95 6.89 13.31
N SER A 158 -2.77 6.58 13.85
CA SER A 158 -2.52 5.37 14.63
C SER A 158 -2.10 5.77 16.04
N PHE A 159 -2.64 5.12 17.06
CA PHE A 159 -2.38 5.43 18.47
C PHE A 159 -2.66 4.20 19.34
N GLU A 160 -2.02 4.15 20.51
CA GLU A 160 -2.35 3.18 21.55
C GLU A 160 -3.49 3.70 22.42
N TYR A 161 -4.41 2.80 22.79
CA TYR A 161 -5.56 3.14 23.62
C TYR A 161 -5.82 2.07 24.69
N SER A 162 -5.61 2.46 25.95
CA SER A 162 -5.94 1.63 27.10
C SER A 162 -7.38 1.89 27.52
N VAL A 163 -8.18 0.83 27.61
CA VAL A 163 -9.59 0.95 28.05
C VAL A 163 -9.61 1.35 29.53
N PRO A 164 -10.27 2.45 29.92
CA PRO A 164 -10.34 2.86 31.32
C PRO A 164 -11.00 1.77 32.18
N VAL A 165 -10.30 1.33 33.23
CA VAL A 165 -10.81 0.36 34.22
C VAL A 165 -11.71 1.13 35.19
N VAL A 166 -13.01 1.18 34.90
CA VAL A 166 -14.00 1.64 35.87
C VAL A 166 -14.87 0.46 36.29
N SER A 167 -14.96 0.28 37.61
CA SER A 167 -15.71 -0.78 38.29
C SER A 167 -17.13 -0.94 37.74
N SER A 168 -17.53 -2.20 37.57
CA SER A 168 -18.75 -2.66 36.92
C SER A 168 -20.03 -1.91 37.31
N MET A 169 -20.69 -1.30 36.32
CA MET A 169 -22.15 -1.34 36.24
C MET A 169 -22.57 -2.04 34.95
N SER A 170 -23.43 -3.02 35.12
CA SER A 170 -24.01 -3.88 34.11
C SER A 170 -24.92 -3.09 33.18
N SER A 171 -24.52 -2.95 31.92
CA SER A 171 -25.47 -2.83 30.83
C SER A 171 -24.97 -3.70 29.69
N SER A 172 -25.55 -4.90 29.60
CA SER A 172 -25.41 -5.80 28.47
C SER A 172 -25.78 -5.03 27.18
N PRO A 173 -24.99 -5.09 26.10
CA PRO A 173 -25.41 -4.53 24.83
C PRO A 173 -26.69 -5.25 24.41
N SER A 174 -27.76 -4.49 24.17
CA SER A 174 -29.00 -5.04 23.60
C SER A 174 -28.66 -5.87 22.35
N SER A 175 -29.22 -7.08 22.26
CA SER A 175 -28.92 -8.10 21.24
C SER A 175 -29.42 -7.76 19.81
N GLY A 176 -29.58 -6.48 19.47
CA GLY A 176 -30.35 -6.06 18.30
C GLY A 176 -29.57 -5.72 17.03
N GLN A 177 -28.30 -5.31 17.11
CA GLN A 177 -27.56 -4.84 15.92
C GLN A 177 -26.40 -5.77 15.56
N VAL A 178 -26.69 -6.73 14.68
CA VAL A 178 -25.65 -7.50 13.98
C VAL A 178 -24.86 -6.53 13.09
N ARG A 179 -23.59 -6.31 13.42
CA ARG A 179 -22.65 -5.51 12.62
C ARG A 179 -22.58 -6.09 11.21
N ARG A 180 -23.02 -5.33 10.20
CA ARG A 180 -22.98 -5.76 8.80
C ARG A 180 -21.52 -5.80 8.33
N LEU A 181 -21.09 -6.95 7.84
CA LEU A 181 -19.71 -7.17 7.36
C LEU A 181 -19.58 -6.74 5.89
N TRP A 182 -18.41 -6.21 5.54
CA TRP A 182 -18.05 -5.81 4.18
C TRP A 182 -17.97 -7.02 3.25
N ASN A 183 -18.79 -7.07 2.21
CA ASN A 183 -18.65 -8.10 1.16
C ASN A 183 -17.84 -7.54 -0.02
N LEU A 184 -16.51 -7.46 0.17
CA LEU A 184 -15.58 -6.86 -0.80
C LEU A 184 -15.49 -7.64 -2.13
N SER A 185 -15.94 -8.90 -2.17
CA SER A 185 -15.96 -9.71 -3.40
C SER A 185 -16.93 -9.14 -4.45
N ARG A 186 -17.90 -8.32 -4.04
CA ARG A 186 -18.90 -7.69 -4.92
C ARG A 186 -18.33 -6.63 -5.85
N LEU A 187 -17.15 -6.07 -5.57
CA LEU A 187 -16.46 -5.16 -6.50
C LEU A 187 -16.07 -5.86 -7.82
N LYS A 188 -16.08 -7.19 -7.83
CA LYS A 188 -15.78 -8.02 -9.00
C LYS A 188 -17.05 -8.40 -9.80
N GLU A 189 -18.24 -8.04 -9.32
CA GLU A 189 -19.50 -8.33 -10.03
C GLU A 189 -19.63 -7.46 -11.29
N PRO A 190 -19.96 -8.03 -12.47
CA PRO A 190 -20.08 -7.27 -13.72
C PRO A 190 -21.07 -6.10 -13.65
N GLU A 191 -22.16 -6.26 -12.90
CA GLU A 191 -23.19 -5.22 -12.73
C GLU A 191 -22.72 -4.05 -11.84
N VAL A 192 -21.82 -4.33 -10.87
CA VAL A 192 -21.19 -3.31 -10.03
C VAL A 192 -20.06 -2.59 -10.80
N GLN A 193 -19.36 -3.31 -11.69
CA GLN A 193 -18.42 -2.71 -12.63
C GLN A 193 -19.13 -1.82 -13.66
N LYS A 194 -20.26 -2.24 -14.23
CA LYS A 194 -21.09 -1.45 -15.17
C LYS A 194 -21.67 -0.18 -14.55
N LEU A 195 -21.96 -0.16 -13.25
CA LEU A 195 -22.38 1.04 -12.51
C LEU A 195 -21.32 2.15 -12.45
N LEU A 196 -20.06 1.80 -12.69
CA LEU A 196 -18.90 2.70 -12.61
C LEU A 196 -18.23 2.95 -13.97
N TRP A 197 -18.46 2.07 -14.94
CA TRP A 197 -17.78 2.04 -16.23
C TRP A 197 -18.76 2.15 -17.40
N THR A 198 -18.88 3.37 -17.95
CA THR A 198 -19.83 3.70 -19.04
C THR A 198 -19.17 3.61 -20.41
N SER A 199 -19.96 3.57 -21.48
CA SER A 199 -19.47 3.66 -22.87
C SER A 199 -18.63 4.93 -23.12
N GLN A 200 -18.99 6.04 -22.46
CA GLN A 200 -18.21 7.27 -22.50
C GLN A 200 -16.85 7.11 -21.81
N LEU A 201 -16.78 6.44 -20.66
CA LEU A 201 -15.51 6.16 -19.99
C LEU A 201 -14.64 5.21 -20.79
N GLN A 202 -15.25 4.21 -21.43
CA GLN A 202 -14.56 3.30 -22.33
C GLN A 202 -13.97 4.08 -23.52
N ALA A 203 -14.74 4.95 -24.19
CA ALA A 203 -14.23 5.75 -25.30
C ALA A 203 -13.06 6.67 -24.89
N LEU A 204 -13.11 7.24 -23.68
CA LEU A 204 -12.01 8.04 -23.13
C LEU A 204 -10.78 7.20 -22.79
N ALA A 205 -10.97 5.98 -22.26
CA ALA A 205 -9.89 5.02 -22.01
C ALA A 205 -9.24 4.59 -23.34
N ASP A 206 -10.05 4.24 -24.34
CA ASP A 206 -9.60 3.83 -25.67
C ASP A 206 -8.83 4.96 -26.36
N ARG A 207 -9.28 6.21 -26.22
CA ARG A 207 -8.58 7.39 -26.75
C ARG A 207 -7.22 7.60 -26.08
N ARG A 208 -7.15 7.48 -24.75
CA ARG A 208 -5.89 7.52 -23.99
C ARG A 208 -4.95 6.42 -24.47
N ASP A 209 -5.42 5.18 -24.57
CA ASP A 209 -4.59 4.03 -24.93
C ASP A 209 -4.17 4.05 -26.41
N TRP A 210 -5.00 4.62 -27.29
CA TRP A 210 -4.62 4.89 -28.68
C TRP A 210 -3.50 5.92 -28.78
N LEU A 211 -3.57 7.02 -28.01
CA LEU A 211 -2.52 8.05 -27.98
C LEU A 211 -1.23 7.52 -27.37
N TYR A 212 -1.32 6.69 -26.33
CA TYR A 212 -0.17 5.99 -25.75
C TYR A 212 0.51 5.08 -26.79
N ARG A 213 -0.28 4.34 -27.58
CA ARG A 213 0.23 3.54 -28.69
C ARG A 213 0.93 4.42 -29.73
N LYS A 214 0.31 5.53 -30.16
CA LYS A 214 0.94 6.46 -31.12
C LYS A 214 2.26 7.03 -30.62
N TRP A 215 2.32 7.43 -29.34
CA TRP A 215 3.56 7.84 -28.70
C TRP A 215 4.64 6.76 -28.73
N ARG A 216 4.28 5.53 -28.37
CA ARG A 216 5.21 4.41 -28.29
C ARG A 216 5.86 4.07 -29.64
N TRP A 217 5.13 4.22 -30.74
CA TRP A 217 5.61 3.94 -32.10
C TRP A 217 6.15 5.17 -32.83
N SER A 218 6.09 6.36 -32.22
CA SER A 218 6.63 7.59 -32.80
C SER A 218 8.14 7.71 -32.59
N LEU A 219 8.81 8.34 -33.55
CA LEU A 219 10.26 8.56 -33.55
C LEU A 219 10.55 10.07 -33.53
N GLY A 220 11.68 10.46 -32.93
CA GLY A 220 12.11 11.86 -32.89
C GLY A 220 11.14 12.80 -32.18
N ILE A 221 10.95 14.00 -32.73
CA ILE A 221 10.19 15.09 -32.09
C ILE A 221 8.69 14.80 -31.95
N ASP A 222 8.14 13.93 -32.81
CA ASP A 222 6.74 13.48 -32.72
C ASP A 222 6.43 12.79 -31.40
N LYS A 223 7.45 12.23 -30.74
CA LYS A 223 7.31 11.61 -29.42
C LYS A 223 6.88 12.62 -28.36
N ALA A 224 7.37 13.86 -28.42
CA ALA A 224 6.92 14.90 -27.50
C ALA A 224 5.46 15.31 -27.79
N TYR A 225 5.08 15.41 -29.06
CA TYR A 225 3.72 15.75 -29.50
C TYR A 225 2.69 14.70 -29.04
N TRP A 226 2.94 13.42 -29.33
CA TRP A 226 2.03 12.35 -28.93
C TRP A 226 1.98 12.14 -27.41
N TRP A 227 3.08 12.42 -26.70
CA TRP A 227 3.09 12.40 -25.24
C TRP A 227 2.20 13.49 -24.65
N GLY A 228 2.28 14.73 -25.16
CA GLY A 228 1.41 15.83 -24.74
C GLY A 228 -0.07 15.47 -24.90
N LEU A 229 -0.45 14.95 -26.07
CA LEU A 229 -1.81 14.51 -26.33
C LEU A 229 -2.25 13.34 -25.41
N HIS A 230 -1.37 12.37 -25.16
CA HIS A 230 -1.64 11.28 -24.22
C HIS A 230 -1.90 11.82 -22.81
N GLN A 231 -1.11 12.78 -22.32
CA GLN A 231 -1.29 13.38 -21.00
C GLN A 231 -2.63 14.10 -20.88
N GLU A 232 -3.03 14.87 -21.89
CA GLU A 232 -4.35 15.51 -21.92
C GLU A 232 -5.49 14.48 -21.89
N ALA A 233 -5.39 13.43 -22.70
CA ALA A 233 -6.39 12.36 -22.73
C ALA A 233 -6.43 11.58 -21.40
N HIS A 234 -5.28 11.39 -20.76
CA HIS A 234 -5.17 10.75 -19.45
C HIS A 234 -5.87 11.59 -18.36
N VAL A 235 -5.65 12.91 -18.35
CA VAL A 235 -6.33 13.84 -17.43
C VAL A 235 -7.83 13.85 -17.67
N ARG A 236 -8.28 13.92 -18.94
CA ARG A 236 -9.70 13.86 -19.31
C ARG A 236 -10.36 12.56 -18.86
N PHE A 237 -9.72 11.41 -19.13
CA PHE A 237 -10.19 10.10 -18.69
C PHE A 237 -10.31 10.03 -17.17
N ARG A 238 -9.27 10.39 -16.41
CA ARG A 238 -9.31 10.40 -14.93
C ARG A 238 -10.41 11.30 -14.40
N THR A 239 -10.59 12.49 -14.99
CA THR A 239 -11.62 13.46 -14.58
C THR A 239 -13.02 12.89 -14.80
N ALA A 240 -13.26 12.25 -15.94
CA ALA A 240 -14.53 11.60 -16.24
C ALA A 240 -14.80 10.42 -15.28
N VAL A 241 -13.81 9.58 -14.96
CA VAL A 241 -13.95 8.50 -13.98
C VAL A 241 -14.33 9.06 -12.60
N LYS A 242 -13.69 10.14 -12.16
CA LYS A 242 -14.04 10.82 -10.89
C LYS A 242 -15.47 11.35 -10.91
N ARG A 243 -15.92 11.90 -12.03
CA ARG A 243 -17.30 12.42 -12.20
C ARG A 243 -18.33 11.29 -12.13
N ALA A 244 -18.12 10.21 -12.89
CA ALA A 244 -19.02 9.06 -12.92
C ALA A 244 -19.16 8.39 -11.54
N LYS A 245 -18.04 8.24 -10.80
CA LYS A 245 -18.06 7.75 -9.41
C LYS A 245 -18.94 8.61 -8.50
N ARG A 246 -18.81 9.95 -8.60
CA ARG A 246 -19.61 10.89 -7.80
C ARG A 246 -21.09 10.86 -8.16
N GLU A 247 -21.42 10.76 -9.44
CA GLU A 247 -22.80 10.66 -9.92
C GLU A 247 -23.46 9.34 -9.48
N SER A 248 -22.73 8.22 -9.58
CA SER A 248 -23.18 6.90 -9.11
C SER A 248 -23.44 6.88 -7.60
N TRP A 249 -22.54 7.50 -6.81
CA TRP A 249 -22.72 7.64 -5.36
C TRP A 249 -23.93 8.51 -4.99
N ARG A 250 -24.14 9.65 -5.68
CA ARG A 250 -25.33 10.48 -5.47
C ARG A 250 -26.62 9.72 -5.79
N ALA A 251 -26.67 9.03 -6.93
CA ALA A 251 -27.84 8.23 -7.32
C ALA A 251 -28.16 7.14 -6.29
N PHE A 252 -27.14 6.50 -5.71
CA PHE A 252 -27.29 5.54 -4.62
C PHE A 252 -27.88 6.19 -3.35
N CYS A 253 -27.31 7.31 -2.90
CA CYS A 253 -27.84 8.06 -1.76
C CYS A 253 -29.29 8.51 -1.99
N ASP A 254 -29.63 8.98 -3.18
CA ASP A 254 -30.97 9.41 -3.52
C ASP A 254 -31.96 8.23 -3.57
N SER A 255 -31.51 7.04 -4.02
CA SER A 255 -32.32 5.82 -3.99
C SER A 255 -32.62 5.36 -2.57
N LEU A 256 -31.67 5.50 -1.65
CA LEU A 256 -31.88 5.20 -0.23
C LEU A 256 -32.84 6.21 0.41
N ALA A 257 -32.74 7.50 0.06
CA ALA A 257 -33.60 8.54 0.59
C ALA A 257 -35.06 8.43 0.12
N ARG A 258 -35.32 7.83 -1.05
CA ARG A 258 -36.66 7.70 -1.65
C ARG A 258 -37.47 6.47 -1.20
N GLY A 259 -36.93 5.62 -0.32
CA GLY A 259 -37.73 4.63 0.41
C GLY A 259 -38.19 3.37 -0.35
N ASP A 260 -37.59 3.00 -1.47
CA ASP A 260 -37.97 1.76 -2.20
C ASP A 260 -37.39 0.48 -1.54
N PHE A 261 -37.93 0.15 -0.36
CA PHE A 261 -37.52 -0.99 0.47
C PHE A 261 -37.85 -2.35 -0.18
N SER A 262 -38.81 -2.42 -1.12
CA SER A 262 -39.28 -3.66 -1.75
C SER A 262 -38.20 -4.33 -2.63
N ALA A 263 -37.54 -3.53 -3.47
CA ALA A 263 -36.44 -3.99 -4.32
C ALA A 263 -35.22 -4.40 -3.48
N ALA A 264 -34.96 -3.69 -2.38
CA ALA A 264 -33.90 -4.00 -1.43
C ALA A 264 -34.18 -5.31 -0.66
N VAL A 265 -35.41 -5.50 -0.17
CA VAL A 265 -35.83 -6.70 0.59
C VAL A 265 -35.89 -7.95 -0.29
N ARG A 266 -36.30 -7.83 -1.56
CA ARG A 266 -36.29 -8.95 -2.53
C ARG A 266 -34.85 -9.42 -2.79
N ARG A 267 -33.89 -8.50 -2.91
CA ARG A 267 -32.45 -8.80 -2.95
C ARG A 267 -31.94 -9.43 -1.65
N VAL A 268 -32.38 -8.94 -0.48
CA VAL A 268 -32.02 -9.49 0.84
C VAL A 268 -32.58 -10.92 1.04
N LYS A 269 -33.80 -11.21 0.58
CA LYS A 269 -34.38 -12.57 0.61
C LYS A 269 -33.65 -13.54 -0.34
N GLN A 270 -33.22 -13.06 -1.51
CA GLN A 270 -32.41 -13.85 -2.44
C GLN A 270 -31.00 -14.12 -1.89
N VAL A 271 -30.44 -13.14 -1.15
CA VAL A 271 -29.21 -13.27 -0.34
C VAL A 271 -29.40 -14.25 0.82
N HIS A 272 -30.60 -14.38 1.39
CA HIS A 272 -30.91 -15.32 2.47
C HIS A 272 -30.98 -16.78 1.99
N ASN A 273 -31.65 -17.05 0.87
CA ASN A 273 -31.84 -18.41 0.38
C ASN A 273 -30.58 -19.03 -0.26
N ARG A 274 -29.57 -18.22 -0.59
CA ARG A 274 -28.27 -18.68 -1.13
C ARG A 274 -27.17 -18.80 -0.07
N ARG A 275 -27.50 -18.63 1.22
CA ARG A 275 -26.61 -18.81 2.40
C ARG A 275 -26.23 -20.27 2.70
N ARG A 276 -26.23 -21.17 1.71
CA ARG A 276 -25.57 -22.47 1.95
C ARG A 276 -24.05 -22.24 1.83
N PRO A 277 -23.26 -22.54 2.87
CA PRO A 277 -21.84 -22.22 2.91
C PRO A 277 -21.08 -22.77 1.69
N GLN A 278 -20.23 -21.94 1.09
CA GLN A 278 -19.08 -22.49 0.36
C GLN A 278 -18.06 -22.96 1.40
N VAL A 279 -17.53 -24.16 1.18
CA VAL A 279 -16.64 -24.89 2.08
C VAL A 279 -15.37 -24.07 2.32
N SER A 280 -15.24 -23.47 3.50
CA SER A 280 -13.92 -23.14 4.06
C SER A 280 -13.21 -24.45 4.33
N TYR A 281 -11.91 -24.54 4.06
CA TYR A 281 -11.12 -25.68 4.54
C TYR A 281 -11.28 -25.75 6.06
N ALA A 282 -11.98 -26.78 6.51
CA ALA A 282 -12.28 -27.05 7.91
C ALA A 282 -11.63 -28.39 8.21
N HIS A 283 -10.58 -28.36 9.01
CA HIS A 283 -9.94 -29.58 9.48
C HIS A 283 -10.78 -30.15 10.64
N PRO A 284 -11.04 -31.47 10.70
CA PRO A 284 -11.83 -32.09 11.77
C PRO A 284 -11.34 -31.72 13.17
N ASP A 285 -10.02 -31.64 13.32
CA ASP A 285 -9.34 -31.33 14.59
C ASP A 285 -9.11 -29.82 14.83
N GLY A 286 -9.78 -28.96 14.07
CA GLY A 286 -9.79 -27.51 14.27
C GLY A 286 -8.72 -26.73 13.49
N PRO A 287 -8.69 -25.39 13.66
CA PRO A 287 -7.95 -24.47 12.79
C PRO A 287 -6.42 -24.61 12.90
N VAL A 288 -5.88 -25.01 14.05
CA VAL A 288 -4.45 -25.27 14.23
C VAL A 288 -4.02 -26.50 13.42
N ALA A 289 -4.80 -27.59 13.51
CA ALA A 289 -4.57 -28.78 12.72
C ALA A 289 -4.70 -28.49 11.21
N GLY A 290 -5.64 -27.62 10.83
CA GLY A 290 -5.76 -27.16 9.45
C GLY A 290 -4.55 -26.34 8.96
N ALA A 291 -4.03 -25.43 9.79
CA ALA A 291 -2.81 -24.68 9.48
C ALA A 291 -1.61 -25.62 9.31
N ASN A 292 -1.48 -26.61 10.20
CA ASN A 292 -0.39 -27.58 10.14
C ASN A 292 -0.52 -28.53 8.94
N ALA A 293 -1.72 -28.99 8.60
CA ALA A 293 -1.97 -29.82 7.41
C ALA A 293 -1.65 -29.07 6.10
N MET A 294 -2.02 -27.78 6.01
CA MET A 294 -1.62 -26.93 4.88
C MET A 294 -0.11 -26.71 4.84
N ARG A 295 0.52 -26.51 6.00
CA ARG A 295 1.97 -26.43 6.11
C ARG A 295 2.66 -27.71 5.67
N ASP A 296 2.17 -28.88 6.06
CA ASP A 296 2.73 -30.18 5.66
C ASP A 296 2.60 -30.41 4.16
N HIS A 297 1.48 -29.97 3.57
CA HIS A 297 1.31 -29.97 2.12
C HIS A 297 2.35 -29.07 1.42
N LEU A 298 2.52 -27.83 1.87
CA LEU A 298 3.50 -26.92 1.28
C LEU A 298 4.95 -27.41 1.50
N ALA A 299 5.26 -27.91 2.69
CA ALA A 299 6.55 -28.51 2.98
C ALA A 299 6.85 -29.71 2.06
N SER A 300 5.83 -30.51 1.73
CA SER A 300 5.95 -31.57 0.72
C SER A 300 6.22 -31.02 -0.68
N VAL A 301 5.51 -29.97 -1.11
CA VAL A 301 5.73 -29.31 -2.42
C VAL A 301 7.16 -28.75 -2.54
N TYR A 302 7.67 -28.11 -1.47
CA TYR A 302 9.01 -27.49 -1.44
C TYR A 302 10.12 -28.41 -0.90
N SER A 303 9.83 -29.70 -0.70
CA SER A 303 10.76 -30.68 -0.11
C SER A 303 11.93 -31.04 -1.01
N GLY A 304 11.85 -30.69 -2.29
CA GLY A 304 12.85 -31.10 -3.28
C GLY A 304 12.85 -32.60 -3.60
N SER A 305 11.82 -33.34 -3.16
CA SER A 305 11.68 -34.78 -3.43
C SER A 305 11.62 -35.14 -4.92
N GLY A 306 11.20 -34.20 -5.77
CA GLY A 306 11.17 -34.35 -7.22
C GLY A 306 12.46 -33.95 -7.94
N LEU A 307 13.52 -33.54 -7.23
CA LEU A 307 14.78 -33.14 -7.86
C LEU A 307 15.60 -34.36 -8.33
N PRO A 308 16.31 -34.26 -9.45
CA PRO A 308 17.17 -35.34 -9.94
C PRO A 308 18.35 -35.61 -9.01
N SER A 309 18.86 -36.85 -8.99
CA SER A 309 20.01 -37.24 -8.15
C SER A 309 21.32 -36.54 -8.55
N SER A 310 21.48 -36.25 -9.85
CA SER A 310 22.58 -35.44 -10.36
C SER A 310 22.17 -33.97 -10.33
N ARG A 311 22.81 -33.20 -9.45
CA ARG A 311 22.55 -31.76 -9.27
C ARG A 311 23.85 -30.97 -9.38
N PRO A 312 23.77 -29.69 -9.80
CA PRO A 312 24.92 -28.81 -9.75
C PRO A 312 25.48 -28.71 -8.31
N PRO A 313 26.80 -28.50 -8.16
CA PRO A 313 27.39 -28.36 -6.84
C PRO A 313 26.78 -27.14 -6.12
N PRO A 314 26.61 -27.21 -4.78
CA PRO A 314 26.21 -26.05 -4.00
C PRO A 314 27.24 -24.93 -4.20
N LEU A 315 26.81 -23.68 -3.98
CA LEU A 315 27.75 -22.57 -3.97
C LEU A 315 28.85 -22.85 -2.93
N PRO A 316 30.12 -22.59 -3.24
CA PRO A 316 31.18 -22.69 -2.25
C PRO A 316 30.84 -21.78 -1.08
N SER A 317 30.96 -22.28 0.14
CA SER A 317 30.91 -21.43 1.32
C SER A 317 31.93 -20.30 1.12
N PRO A 318 31.59 -19.04 1.44
CA PRO A 318 32.59 -17.99 1.43
C PRO A 318 33.73 -18.46 2.34
N ASN A 319 34.88 -18.83 1.77
CA ASN A 319 36.12 -18.97 2.53
C ASN A 319 36.20 -17.70 3.38
N GLY A 320 36.52 -17.80 4.67
CA GLY A 320 36.39 -16.72 5.66
C GLY A 320 36.99 -15.34 5.31
N HIS A 321 37.60 -15.18 4.15
CA HIS A 321 37.62 -13.94 3.38
C HIS A 321 36.34 -13.74 2.55
N VAL A 322 35.31 -13.20 3.20
CA VAL A 322 34.51 -12.18 2.52
C VAL A 322 35.52 -11.09 2.09
N PRO A 323 35.43 -10.44 0.92
CA PRO A 323 36.43 -9.46 0.46
C PRO A 323 36.60 -8.21 1.34
N PHE A 324 36.01 -8.22 2.54
CA PHE A 324 35.90 -7.14 3.48
C PHE A 324 36.61 -7.60 4.76
N ASP A 325 37.77 -7.02 5.03
CA ASP A 325 38.55 -7.27 6.24
C ASP A 325 37.78 -6.72 7.45
N LEU A 326 37.23 -7.62 8.28
CA LEU A 326 36.43 -7.30 9.47
C LEU A 326 37.30 -6.99 10.71
N GLY A 327 38.62 -6.90 10.56
CA GLY A 327 39.57 -6.86 11.67
C GLY A 327 39.97 -5.50 12.23
N SER A 328 39.37 -4.37 11.82
CA SER A 328 39.80 -3.04 12.30
C SER A 328 38.64 -2.10 12.63
N VAL A 329 37.85 -2.45 13.64
CA VAL A 329 37.13 -1.45 14.43
C VAL A 329 37.51 -1.70 15.88
N SER A 330 38.50 -0.95 16.37
CA SER A 330 38.78 -0.84 17.79
C SER A 330 37.56 -0.25 18.49
N GLU A 331 37.11 -0.91 19.53
CA GLU A 331 36.07 -0.44 20.44
C GLU A 331 36.57 0.81 21.16
N ASP A 332 35.92 1.96 20.94
CA ASP A 332 36.06 3.11 21.84
C ASP A 332 35.14 2.88 23.04
N ASP A 333 35.78 2.57 24.17
CA ASP A 333 35.22 2.38 25.50
C ASP A 333 34.84 3.75 26.12
N PRO A 334 33.63 3.95 26.68
CA PRO A 334 33.24 5.23 27.26
C PRO A 334 33.56 5.28 28.76
N SER A 335 34.81 5.60 29.10
CA SER A 335 35.16 6.12 30.43
C SER A 335 36.54 6.75 30.44
N ASP A 336 36.63 8.09 30.50
CA ASP A 336 37.29 8.77 31.61
C ASP A 336 37.08 10.29 31.55
N SER A 337 36.93 10.86 32.73
CA SER A 337 36.93 12.27 33.08
C SER A 337 38.33 12.86 33.06
N GLY A 338 38.53 14.09 32.56
CA GLY A 338 39.80 14.79 32.78
C GLY A 338 40.04 16.07 32.00
N SER A 339 40.03 17.18 32.73
CA SER A 339 40.50 18.53 32.41
C SER A 339 41.85 18.62 31.66
N GLY A 340 42.05 19.67 30.85
CA GLY A 340 43.41 20.16 30.55
C GLY A 340 43.63 20.92 29.24
N SER A 341 43.72 22.24 29.37
CA SER A 341 44.39 23.24 28.51
C SER A 341 45.65 22.81 27.72
N GLY A 342 45.91 23.42 26.56
CA GLY A 342 47.28 23.59 26.05
C GLY A 342 47.48 23.86 24.55
N LEU A 343 48.08 25.02 24.26
CA LEU A 343 48.63 25.53 22.99
C LEU A 343 49.63 24.59 22.28
N GLY A 344 49.85 24.78 20.97
CA GLY A 344 51.18 24.51 20.39
C GLY A 344 51.27 24.13 18.91
N SER A 345 51.89 25.01 18.13
CA SER A 345 52.34 24.85 16.73
C SER A 345 53.40 23.74 16.54
N GLY A 346 53.56 23.21 15.32
CA GLY A 346 54.78 22.45 14.98
C GLY A 346 54.74 21.66 13.67
N SER A 347 55.54 22.12 12.70
CA SER A 347 55.84 21.55 11.39
C SER A 347 56.46 20.14 11.40
N GLY A 348 56.30 19.37 10.33
CA GLY A 348 57.08 18.14 10.10
C GLY A 348 56.83 17.52 8.71
N LEU A 349 57.83 17.61 7.84
CA LEU A 349 57.91 16.98 6.51
C LEU A 349 58.09 15.46 6.62
N GLY A 350 57.50 14.70 5.69
CA GLY A 350 57.75 13.26 5.55
C GLY A 350 57.19 12.71 4.24
N SER A 351 58.08 12.54 3.26
CA SER A 351 57.83 11.94 1.95
C SER A 351 57.41 10.47 2.05
N GLY A 352 56.43 10.05 1.24
CA GLY A 352 56.05 8.64 1.11
C GLY A 352 55.20 8.41 -0.13
N SER A 353 55.83 7.94 -1.19
CA SER A 353 55.22 7.49 -2.45
C SER A 353 54.20 6.39 -2.20
N GLY A 354 52.99 6.52 -2.73
CA GLY A 354 51.95 5.48 -2.64
C GLY A 354 50.90 5.68 -3.72
N SER A 355 50.88 4.75 -4.66
CA SER A 355 50.05 4.69 -5.85
C SER A 355 48.58 5.00 -5.60
N GLY A 356 48.02 5.88 -6.42
CA GLY A 356 46.57 6.07 -6.51
C GLY A 356 45.90 4.79 -6.97
N SER A 357 44.94 4.31 -6.19
CA SER A 357 43.86 3.46 -6.67
C SER A 357 42.60 3.88 -5.92
N GLY A 358 41.61 4.30 -6.71
CA GLY A 358 40.44 5.04 -6.28
C GLY A 358 39.69 4.38 -5.13
N SER A 359 39.51 5.17 -4.08
CA SER A 359 38.48 5.01 -3.07
C SER A 359 37.08 5.04 -3.71
N GLY A 360 36.32 3.97 -3.51
CA GLY A 360 34.88 3.89 -3.76
C GLY A 360 34.49 2.40 -3.87
N LEU A 361 33.60 1.82 -3.07
CA LEU A 361 32.50 2.34 -2.27
C LEU A 361 32.18 1.39 -1.10
N SER A 362 31.87 2.03 0.03
CA SER A 362 31.06 1.66 1.19
C SER A 362 30.44 0.25 1.30
N SER A 363 30.65 -0.35 2.47
CA SER A 363 30.14 -1.64 2.96
C SER A 363 28.64 -1.62 3.30
N PHE A 364 27.99 -2.79 3.15
CA PHE A 364 26.62 -3.01 3.64
C PHE A 364 26.60 -4.25 4.55
N SER A 365 26.04 -4.12 5.76
CA SER A 365 25.62 -5.26 6.61
C SER A 365 24.25 -5.80 6.16
N ALA A 366 23.84 -6.99 6.64
CA ALA A 366 22.48 -7.51 6.42
C ALA A 366 21.40 -6.50 6.85
N ASP A 367 21.64 -5.80 7.97
CA ASP A 367 20.77 -4.71 8.45
C ASP A 367 20.79 -3.48 7.52
N SER A 368 21.95 -3.16 6.93
CA SER A 368 22.10 -2.06 5.97
C SER A 368 21.43 -2.37 4.62
N VAL A 369 21.47 -3.63 4.17
CA VAL A 369 20.71 -4.11 3.00
C VAL A 369 19.22 -4.04 3.30
N ALA A 370 18.78 -4.51 4.47
CA ALA A 370 17.38 -4.41 4.90
C ALA A 370 16.89 -2.95 4.96
N ASP A 371 17.69 -2.03 5.53
CA ASP A 371 17.38 -0.60 5.57
C ASP A 371 17.39 0.05 4.18
N THR A 372 18.27 -0.38 3.28
CA THR A 372 18.31 0.13 1.90
C THR A 372 17.11 -0.38 1.10
N MET A 373 16.73 -1.65 1.27
CA MET A 373 15.50 -2.22 0.72
C MET A 373 14.24 -1.49 1.22
N ARG A 374 14.21 -1.07 2.49
CA ARG A 374 13.12 -0.25 3.05
C ARG A 374 13.04 1.13 2.39
N ARG A 375 14.17 1.70 1.96
CA ARG A 375 14.29 3.06 1.37
C ARG A 375 14.08 3.13 -0.15
N LEU A 376 14.03 2.00 -0.87
CA LEU A 376 13.80 2.00 -2.32
C LEU A 376 12.39 2.49 -2.69
N PRO A 377 12.23 3.39 -3.68
CA PRO A 377 10.94 3.93 -4.07
C PRO A 377 9.99 2.83 -4.57
N LEU A 378 8.79 2.78 -3.98
CA LEU A 378 7.75 1.81 -4.30
C LEU A 378 7.07 2.17 -5.63
N ARG A 379 7.71 1.95 -6.78
CA ARG A 379 7.03 2.19 -8.07
C ARG A 379 6.12 1.02 -8.46
N LYS A 380 6.24 -0.13 -7.80
CA LYS A 380 5.33 -1.27 -7.91
C LYS A 380 5.21 -1.98 -6.55
N ALA A 381 4.03 -2.56 -6.28
CA ALA A 381 3.87 -3.43 -5.12
C ALA A 381 4.84 -4.64 -5.23
N PRO A 382 5.48 -5.08 -4.13
CA PRO A 382 6.30 -6.29 -4.12
C PRO A 382 5.51 -7.49 -4.63
N GLY A 383 6.19 -8.46 -5.25
CA GLY A 383 5.60 -9.76 -5.52
C GLY A 383 5.24 -10.51 -4.22
N SER A 384 4.66 -11.71 -4.35
CA SER A 384 4.44 -12.59 -3.19
C SER A 384 5.75 -12.97 -2.48
N ASP A 385 6.86 -12.90 -3.23
CA ASP A 385 8.26 -13.10 -2.83
C ASP A 385 8.88 -11.89 -2.10
N HIS A 386 8.11 -10.80 -1.94
CA HIS A 386 8.56 -9.51 -1.38
C HIS A 386 9.71 -8.83 -2.14
N LEU A 387 10.10 -9.33 -3.31
CA LEU A 387 11.11 -8.74 -4.17
C LEU A 387 10.52 -7.59 -4.98
N ARG A 388 11.25 -6.47 -5.02
CA ARG A 388 10.85 -5.28 -5.79
C ARG A 388 11.56 -5.28 -7.13
N THR A 389 10.91 -4.76 -8.17
CA THR A 389 11.53 -4.64 -9.51
C THR A 389 12.84 -3.84 -9.45
N GLU A 390 12.91 -2.84 -8.57
CA GLU A 390 14.08 -2.01 -8.30
C GLU A 390 15.27 -2.78 -7.73
N MET A 391 15.02 -3.89 -7.01
CA MET A 391 16.06 -4.77 -6.49
C MET A 391 16.67 -5.66 -7.58
N LEU A 392 15.96 -5.83 -8.70
CA LEU A 392 16.40 -6.63 -9.85
C LEU A 392 17.07 -5.79 -10.93
N ILE A 393 16.93 -4.45 -10.91
CA ILE A 393 17.56 -3.52 -11.86
C ILE A 393 19.09 -3.71 -11.92
N PRO A 394 19.83 -3.80 -10.79
CA PRO A 394 21.29 -3.99 -10.84
C PRO A 394 21.73 -5.33 -11.42
N ILE A 395 20.84 -6.33 -11.44
CA ILE A 395 21.11 -7.68 -11.94
C ILE A 395 20.75 -7.78 -13.44
N GLN A 396 20.03 -6.80 -13.99
CA GLN A 396 19.56 -6.83 -15.37
C GLN A 396 20.72 -6.88 -16.38
N ASP A 397 21.83 -6.21 -16.09
CA ASP A 397 23.02 -6.15 -16.96
C ASP A 397 23.88 -7.43 -16.90
N VAL A 398 23.69 -8.26 -15.86
CA VAL A 398 24.37 -9.56 -15.67
C VAL A 398 23.41 -10.75 -15.83
N SER A 399 22.16 -10.49 -16.24
CA SER A 399 21.17 -11.53 -16.47
C SER A 399 21.45 -12.24 -17.80
N PRO A 400 21.28 -13.57 -17.88
CA PRO A 400 21.39 -14.28 -19.15
C PRO A 400 20.44 -13.67 -20.20
N PRO A 401 20.82 -13.67 -21.49
CA PRO A 401 19.94 -13.20 -22.54
C PRO A 401 18.61 -13.98 -22.52
N LEU A 402 17.51 -13.26 -22.30
CA LEU A 402 16.18 -13.84 -22.21
C LEU A 402 15.74 -14.39 -23.57
N ASP A 403 15.12 -15.58 -23.55
CA ASP A 403 14.58 -16.22 -24.76
C ASP A 403 13.65 -15.27 -25.54
N ILE A 404 13.63 -15.42 -26.87
CA ILE A 404 12.78 -14.60 -27.73
C ILE A 404 11.27 -14.79 -27.44
N ALA A 405 10.86 -15.93 -26.89
CA ALA A 405 9.51 -16.22 -26.43
C ALA A 405 9.21 -15.68 -25.02
N GLN A 406 10.23 -15.27 -24.26
CA GLN A 406 10.03 -14.70 -22.92
C GLN A 406 9.47 -13.27 -23.04
N GLY A 407 8.24 -13.08 -22.53
CA GLY A 407 7.56 -11.78 -22.47
C GLY A 407 7.74 -11.06 -21.12
N GLY A 408 7.79 -11.83 -20.03
CA GLY A 408 7.97 -11.29 -18.67
C GLY A 408 9.30 -10.54 -18.51
N PHE A 409 9.31 -9.52 -17.65
CA PHE A 409 10.50 -8.71 -17.31
C PHE A 409 11.17 -7.98 -18.48
N ARG A 410 10.50 -7.90 -19.65
CA ARG A 410 11.00 -7.16 -20.81
C ARG A 410 10.20 -5.88 -21.05
N PRO A 411 10.87 -4.74 -21.25
CA PRO A 411 10.19 -3.56 -21.76
C PRO A 411 9.48 -3.92 -23.06
N GLN A 412 8.27 -3.39 -23.20
CA GLN A 412 7.52 -3.47 -24.44
C GLN A 412 7.00 -4.87 -24.85
N ARG A 413 6.96 -5.83 -23.93
CA ARG A 413 6.48 -7.20 -24.17
C ARG A 413 5.47 -7.67 -23.12
N SER A 414 4.54 -6.78 -22.74
CA SER A 414 3.53 -7.08 -21.73
C SER A 414 2.63 -8.25 -22.15
N ALA A 415 1.92 -8.85 -21.18
CA ALA A 415 0.93 -9.90 -21.48
C ALA A 415 -0.11 -9.45 -22.52
N LEU A 416 -0.50 -8.18 -22.50
CA LEU A 416 -1.39 -7.60 -23.51
C LEU A 416 -0.71 -7.51 -24.89
N ASP A 417 0.56 -7.08 -24.94
CA ASP A 417 1.33 -7.05 -26.19
C ASP A 417 1.43 -8.47 -26.80
N GLN A 418 1.69 -9.49 -25.97
CA GLN A 418 1.77 -10.89 -26.40
C GLN A 418 0.40 -11.43 -26.86
N ALA A 419 -0.68 -11.08 -26.18
CA ALA A 419 -2.03 -11.47 -26.57
C ALA A 419 -2.45 -10.86 -27.91
N LEU A 420 -2.08 -9.60 -28.18
CA LEU A 420 -2.31 -8.94 -29.46
C LEU A 420 -1.48 -9.59 -30.59
N CYS A 421 -0.19 -9.86 -30.34
CA CYS A 421 0.64 -10.59 -31.31
C CYS A 421 0.06 -11.97 -31.63
N LEU A 422 -0.41 -12.71 -30.63
CA LEU A 422 -1.07 -14.00 -30.83
C LEU A 422 -2.35 -13.86 -31.65
N HIS A 423 -3.17 -12.85 -31.37
CA HIS A 423 -4.38 -12.56 -32.13
C HIS A 423 -4.08 -12.31 -33.61
N ASP A 424 -3.09 -11.45 -33.91
CA ASP A 424 -2.70 -11.14 -35.29
C ASP A 424 -2.15 -12.38 -36.02
N LEU A 425 -1.35 -13.21 -35.33
CA LEU A 425 -0.86 -14.48 -35.87
C LEU A 425 -2.01 -15.45 -36.19
N MET A 426 -3.02 -15.54 -35.33
CA MET A 426 -4.20 -16.38 -35.56
C MET A 426 -5.01 -15.89 -36.78
N GLN A 427 -5.18 -14.57 -36.94
CA GLN A 427 -5.85 -13.97 -38.09
C GLN A 427 -5.08 -14.23 -39.40
N GLU A 428 -3.76 -14.03 -39.38
CA GLU A 428 -2.87 -14.31 -40.51
C GLU A 428 -2.94 -15.79 -40.94
N TYR A 429 -2.85 -16.69 -39.97
CA TYR A 429 -2.94 -18.13 -40.20
C TYR A 429 -4.28 -18.51 -40.84
N TYR A 430 -5.40 -18.01 -40.29
CA TYR A 430 -6.72 -18.26 -40.85
C TYR A 430 -6.86 -17.75 -42.28
N ARG A 431 -6.36 -16.54 -42.56
CA ARG A 431 -6.42 -15.97 -43.92
C ARG A 431 -5.66 -16.81 -44.94
N ARG A 432 -4.48 -17.34 -44.57
CA ARG A 432 -3.62 -18.14 -45.47
C ARG A 432 -4.08 -19.57 -45.63
N LYS A 433 -4.51 -20.21 -44.54
CA LYS A 433 -4.76 -21.66 -44.49
C LYS A 433 -6.24 -22.03 -44.45
N ARG A 434 -7.14 -21.04 -44.31
CA ARG A 434 -8.59 -21.23 -44.17
C ARG A 434 -8.96 -22.22 -43.06
N HIS A 435 -8.13 -22.26 -42.01
CA HIS A 435 -8.28 -23.16 -40.88
C HIS A 435 -8.00 -22.39 -39.59
N PHE A 436 -8.76 -22.67 -38.53
CA PHE A 436 -8.54 -22.04 -37.23
C PHE A 436 -7.36 -22.70 -36.51
N LEU A 437 -6.50 -21.90 -35.87
CA LEU A 437 -5.39 -22.41 -35.08
C LEU A 437 -5.92 -23.02 -33.78
N VAL A 438 -5.44 -24.20 -33.40
CA VAL A 438 -5.65 -24.74 -32.06
C VAL A 438 -4.59 -24.14 -31.14
N VAL A 439 -5.03 -23.38 -30.14
CA VAL A 439 -4.14 -22.80 -29.14
C VAL A 439 -4.30 -23.58 -27.84
N ALA A 440 -3.20 -24.13 -27.34
CA ALA A 440 -3.13 -24.74 -26.01
C ALA A 440 -2.42 -23.79 -25.07
N PHE A 441 -3.08 -23.41 -23.97
CA PHE A 441 -2.44 -22.71 -22.87
C PHE A 441 -1.97 -23.75 -21.86
N LEU A 442 -0.66 -23.83 -21.68
CA LEU A 442 -0.03 -24.70 -20.70
C LEU A 442 0.22 -23.87 -19.43
N ASP A 443 -0.65 -24.06 -18.45
CA ASP A 443 -0.36 -23.63 -17.09
C ASP A 443 0.38 -24.77 -16.38
N ILE A 444 1.70 -24.67 -16.34
CA ILE A 444 2.54 -25.69 -15.72
C ILE A 444 2.44 -25.51 -14.21
N LYS A 445 1.59 -26.32 -13.58
CA LYS A 445 1.45 -26.37 -12.13
C LYS A 445 2.81 -26.56 -11.47
N ALA A 446 3.11 -25.73 -10.48
CA ALA A 446 4.31 -25.79 -9.66
C ALA A 446 5.66 -25.53 -10.37
N ALA A 447 5.64 -24.96 -11.59
CA ALA A 447 6.86 -24.65 -12.34
C ALA A 447 7.85 -23.78 -11.55
N TYR A 448 7.34 -22.84 -10.75
CA TYR A 448 8.16 -21.98 -9.89
C TYR A 448 8.36 -22.53 -8.49
N ASP A 449 7.54 -23.47 -8.02
CA ASP A 449 7.60 -24.03 -6.66
C ASP A 449 8.69 -25.12 -6.53
N THR A 450 9.04 -25.76 -7.65
CA THR A 450 9.89 -26.96 -7.71
C THR A 450 11.29 -26.70 -8.29
N VAL A 451 11.63 -25.44 -8.52
CA VAL A 451 12.91 -25.05 -9.15
C VAL A 451 14.08 -25.42 -8.24
N ASP A 452 15.10 -26.09 -8.80
CA ASP A 452 16.41 -26.25 -8.15
C ASP A 452 17.17 -24.93 -8.25
N ARG A 453 17.26 -24.20 -7.13
CA ARG A 453 17.95 -22.90 -7.06
C ARG A 453 19.43 -23.00 -7.39
N ARG A 454 20.08 -24.17 -7.22
CA ARG A 454 21.49 -24.36 -7.60
C ARG A 454 21.72 -24.18 -9.09
N VAL A 455 20.75 -24.56 -9.91
CA VAL A 455 20.80 -24.35 -11.37
C VAL A 455 20.82 -22.85 -11.66
N ILE A 456 20.04 -22.05 -10.93
CA ILE A 456 20.00 -20.59 -11.07
C ILE A 456 21.35 -19.99 -10.67
N TRP A 457 21.88 -20.37 -9.51
CA TRP A 457 23.15 -19.87 -8.99
C TRP A 457 24.31 -20.16 -9.95
N GLN A 458 24.40 -21.39 -10.45
CA GLN A 458 25.43 -21.78 -11.41
C GLN A 458 25.25 -21.09 -12.76
N SER A 459 24.01 -20.88 -13.22
CA SER A 459 23.74 -20.14 -14.45
C SER A 459 24.17 -18.68 -14.35
N LEU A 460 23.97 -18.05 -13.18
CA LEU A 460 24.45 -16.68 -12.92
C LEU A 460 25.98 -16.60 -12.88
N LEU A 461 26.65 -17.56 -12.23
CA LEU A 461 28.12 -17.62 -12.24
C LEU A 461 28.68 -17.85 -13.65
N ALA A 462 28.02 -18.67 -14.46
CA ALA A 462 28.43 -18.97 -15.83
C ALA A 462 28.36 -17.75 -16.77
N VAL A 463 27.54 -16.74 -16.44
CA VAL A 463 27.46 -15.47 -17.19
C VAL A 463 28.30 -14.35 -16.54
N ASN A 464 29.28 -14.70 -15.70
CA ASN A 464 30.18 -13.79 -14.99
C ASN A 464 29.48 -12.83 -14.01
N ALA A 465 28.34 -13.21 -13.43
CA ALA A 465 27.76 -12.43 -12.34
C ALA A 465 28.72 -12.41 -11.13
N PRO A 466 28.90 -11.26 -10.45
CA PRO A 466 29.78 -11.18 -9.29
C PRO A 466 29.41 -12.20 -8.22
N PHE A 467 30.39 -12.96 -7.72
CA PHE A 467 30.13 -13.99 -6.70
C PHE A 467 29.39 -13.44 -5.48
N ALA A 468 29.77 -12.25 -5.01
CA ALA A 468 29.09 -11.58 -3.89
C ALA A 468 27.59 -11.34 -4.14
N LEU A 469 27.21 -10.99 -5.37
CA LEU A 469 25.81 -10.79 -5.76
C LEU A 469 25.04 -12.12 -5.78
N VAL A 470 25.65 -13.17 -6.33
CA VAL A 470 25.07 -14.52 -6.33
C VAL A 470 24.94 -15.06 -4.90
N SER A 471 25.91 -14.79 -4.03
CA SER A 471 25.84 -15.15 -2.62
C SER A 471 24.69 -14.44 -1.91
N VAL A 472 24.48 -13.13 -2.12
CA VAL A 472 23.34 -12.40 -1.53
C VAL A 472 22.01 -12.99 -1.99
N LEU A 473 21.87 -13.27 -3.29
CA LEU A 473 20.66 -13.91 -3.83
C LEU A 473 20.46 -15.30 -3.23
N ALA A 474 21.51 -16.10 -3.08
CA ALA A 474 21.41 -17.40 -2.45
C ALA A 474 20.93 -17.31 -1.00
N HIS A 475 21.47 -16.40 -0.20
CA HIS A 475 21.01 -16.20 1.19
C HIS A 475 19.55 -15.74 1.27
N LEU A 476 19.09 -14.90 0.32
CA LEU A 476 17.70 -14.44 0.27
C LEU A 476 16.68 -15.57 0.03
N PHE A 477 17.08 -16.68 -0.60
CA PHE A 477 16.18 -17.77 -0.95
C PHE A 477 16.47 -19.08 -0.20
N ASP A 478 17.71 -19.32 0.21
CA ASP A 478 18.14 -20.57 0.87
C ASP A 478 18.01 -20.48 2.40
N ASP A 479 18.04 -19.28 2.99
CA ASP A 479 17.86 -19.06 4.44
C ASP A 479 16.50 -18.41 4.76
N VAL A 480 15.43 -19.11 4.35
CA VAL A 480 14.04 -18.64 4.50
C VAL A 480 13.24 -19.59 5.38
N SER A 481 12.37 -19.04 6.22
CA SER A 481 11.43 -19.78 7.05
C SER A 481 9.99 -19.40 6.71
N ILE A 482 9.15 -20.39 6.42
CA ILE A 482 7.75 -20.21 5.99
C ILE A 482 6.80 -20.76 7.07
N SER A 483 5.79 -19.98 7.42
CA SER A 483 4.65 -20.41 8.26
C SER A 483 3.32 -20.12 7.59
N VAL A 484 2.32 -20.98 7.83
CA VAL A 484 0.96 -20.83 7.29
C VAL A 484 0.06 -20.17 8.31
N LEU A 485 -0.60 -19.08 7.92
CA LEU A 485 -1.65 -18.43 8.70
C LEU A 485 -3.04 -18.85 8.20
N LEU A 486 -3.74 -19.69 8.97
CA LEU A 486 -5.11 -20.11 8.68
C LEU A 486 -6.03 -19.77 9.86
N SER A 487 -7.14 -19.06 9.60
CA SER A 487 -8.13 -18.70 10.63
C SER A 487 -7.51 -18.09 11.90
N ASN A 488 -6.51 -17.22 11.72
CA ASN A 488 -5.74 -16.55 12.77
C ASN A 488 -4.85 -17.49 13.63
N GLN A 489 -4.58 -18.71 13.15
CA GLN A 489 -3.62 -19.65 13.73
C GLN A 489 -2.43 -19.82 12.80
N VAL A 490 -1.23 -19.81 13.39
CA VAL A 490 0.04 -19.91 12.68
C VAL A 490 0.58 -21.33 12.83
N SER A 491 1.00 -21.96 11.74
CA SER A 491 1.66 -23.27 11.77
C SER A 491 3.07 -23.17 12.35
N SER A 492 3.66 -24.32 12.70
CA SER A 492 5.12 -24.37 12.85
C SER A 492 5.82 -23.96 11.55
N PRO A 493 7.00 -23.33 11.64
CA PRO A 493 7.78 -22.96 10.46
C PRO A 493 8.36 -24.18 9.73
N PHE A 494 8.64 -24.04 8.44
CA PHE A 494 9.45 -24.96 7.65
C PHE A 494 10.37 -24.19 6.68
N THR A 495 11.46 -24.82 6.26
CA THR A 495 12.43 -24.24 5.31
C THR A 495 12.24 -24.88 3.93
N PRO A 496 11.98 -24.09 2.88
CA PRO A 496 11.82 -24.62 1.53
C PRO A 496 13.19 -24.96 0.91
N SER A 497 13.30 -26.14 0.29
CA SER A 497 14.52 -26.57 -0.42
C SER A 497 14.48 -26.30 -1.93
N THR A 498 13.30 -26.04 -2.47
CA THR A 498 13.06 -25.70 -3.88
C THR A 498 12.19 -24.47 -4.00
N GLY A 499 12.14 -23.95 -5.22
CA GLY A 499 11.23 -22.90 -5.61
C GLY A 499 11.82 -21.50 -5.47
N VAL A 500 11.18 -20.55 -6.14
CA VAL A 500 11.61 -19.14 -6.28
C VAL A 500 10.50 -18.15 -5.92
N LEU A 501 9.54 -18.59 -5.11
CA LEU A 501 8.32 -17.85 -4.76
C LEU A 501 8.33 -17.32 -3.32
#